data_AF-A0A510UN99-F1
#
_entry.id   AF-A0A510UN99-F1
#
_cell.length_a   1.000
_cell.length_b   1.000
_cell.length_c   1.000
_cell.angle_alpha   90.00
_cell.angle_beta   90.00
_cell.angle_gamma   90.00
#
_symmetry.space_group_name_H-M   'P 1'
#
loop_
_entity.id
_entity.type
_entity.pdbx_description
1 polymer ?
#
loop_
_entity_poly.entity_id
_entity_poly.type
_entity_poly.pdbx_seq_one_letter_code
_entity_poly.pdbx_strand_id
1 'polypeptide(L)'
;MKKTFSTSQLVDIANVIKERIYVPVFARKRTIFLCGADIKDKTQGRFKMASLFKENQSRIQYELLYPESLFDDLLAGQGQRSLLALENILASSVDAIVLLPESPGSFAELGAFSCNPQLVNKLICVSNQRYKNKRSFLNYGPNRLIKASATGKVINLDYDKLSCPKDSAKIFRLISDSVTKIQKQNPVKKSVANILEAENFILPCIYLIENIDFSSLRTLLKIATEQDDVMSDIATRSALTRLQSKRIIMKTTIGYDMTKSGELHILSKFTSHRLDLVRIEIMNFQYRGKSGVCYDRMSHAPLAS
;
A
#
# COMPACT_ATOMS: atom_id res chain seq x y z
N MET A 1 7.46 -6.05 29.67
CA MET A 1 8.93 -6.13 29.47
C MET A 1 9.19 -5.93 27.98
N LYS A 2 10.10 -5.03 27.57
CA LYS A 2 10.38 -4.80 26.14
C LYS A 2 11.05 -6.06 25.56
N LYS A 3 10.44 -6.67 24.53
CA LYS A 3 11.04 -7.82 23.84
C LYS A 3 12.11 -7.28 22.88
N THR A 4 13.37 -7.60 23.12
CA THR A 4 14.50 -7.19 22.28
C THR A 4 14.96 -8.40 21.48
N PHE A 5 15.05 -8.26 20.15
CA PHE A 5 15.48 -9.31 19.24
C PHE A 5 16.86 -8.96 18.67
N SER A 6 17.73 -9.96 18.52
CA SER A 6 18.95 -9.83 17.74
C SER A 6 18.61 -9.72 16.25
N THR A 7 19.55 -9.21 15.45
CA THR A 7 19.39 -9.14 13.99
C THR A 7 19.15 -10.51 13.38
N SER A 8 19.83 -11.57 13.85
CA SER A 8 19.61 -12.93 13.37
C SER A 8 18.18 -13.42 13.65
N GLN A 9 17.66 -13.17 14.86
CA GLN A 9 16.28 -13.52 15.20
C GLN A 9 15.28 -12.75 14.31
N LEU A 10 15.53 -11.46 14.03
CA LEU A 10 14.67 -10.69 13.13
C LEU A 10 14.67 -11.24 11.70
N VAL A 11 15.80 -11.79 11.22
CA VAL A 11 15.86 -12.47 9.91
C VAL A 11 14.96 -13.71 9.90
N ASP A 12 15.10 -14.58 10.89
CA ASP A 12 14.29 -15.80 10.98
C ASP A 12 12.80 -15.46 11.06
N ILE A 13 12.44 -14.49 11.91
CA ILE A 13 11.05 -14.03 12.07
C ILE A 13 10.50 -13.46 10.76
N ALA A 14 11.25 -12.58 10.07
CA ALA A 14 10.80 -11.98 8.83
C ALA A 14 10.53 -13.04 7.76
N ASN A 15 11.41 -14.03 7.63
CA ASN A 15 11.26 -15.12 6.67
C ASN A 15 10.06 -16.00 6.99
N VAL A 16 9.90 -16.45 8.24
CA VAL A 16 8.77 -17.28 8.66
C VAL A 16 7.43 -16.56 8.42
N ILE A 17 7.33 -15.27 8.77
CA ILE A 17 6.11 -14.50 8.54
C ILE A 17 5.86 -14.31 7.03
N LYS A 18 6.89 -13.97 6.25
CA LYS A 18 6.79 -13.75 4.80
C LYS A 18 6.35 -15.02 4.05
N GLU A 19 6.89 -16.18 4.42
CA GLU A 19 6.64 -17.45 3.74
C GLU A 19 5.36 -18.13 4.22
N ARG A 20 5.07 -18.07 5.52
CA ARG A 20 4.02 -18.88 6.14
C ARG A 20 2.79 -18.11 6.58
N ILE A 21 2.81 -16.78 6.63
CA ILE A 21 1.65 -15.98 7.04
C ILE A 21 1.22 -15.00 5.95
N TYR A 22 2.15 -14.23 5.39
CA TYR A 22 1.84 -13.15 4.45
C TYR A 22 1.06 -13.66 3.22
N VAL A 23 -0.03 -12.97 2.90
CA VAL A 23 -0.81 -13.17 1.68
C VAL A 23 -1.13 -11.80 1.08
N PRO A 24 -0.85 -11.57 -0.22
CA PRO A 24 -1.17 -10.31 -0.87
C PRO A 24 -2.68 -10.15 -1.04
N VAL A 25 -3.24 -9.06 -0.52
CA VAL A 25 -4.70 -8.79 -0.55
C VAL A 25 -5.11 -8.19 -1.89
N PHE A 26 -4.25 -7.38 -2.51
CA PHE A 26 -4.53 -6.71 -3.77
C PHE A 26 -4.18 -7.56 -4.99
N ALA A 27 -3.71 -8.80 -4.82
CA ALA A 27 -3.37 -9.69 -5.93
C ALA A 27 -4.54 -9.93 -6.92
N ARG A 28 -5.79 -9.86 -6.44
CA ARG A 28 -7.00 -10.05 -7.25
C ARG A 28 -7.79 -8.77 -7.51
N LYS A 29 -7.34 -7.62 -6.98
CA LYS A 29 -8.02 -6.33 -7.14
C LYS A 29 -7.28 -5.45 -8.14
N ARG A 30 -8.02 -4.57 -8.82
CA ARG A 30 -7.45 -3.50 -9.63
C ARG A 30 -7.21 -2.27 -8.77
N THR A 31 -5.96 -1.99 -8.46
CA THR A 31 -5.55 -0.82 -7.67
C THR A 31 -5.44 0.41 -8.56
N ILE A 32 -6.21 1.44 -8.23
CA ILE A 32 -6.26 2.69 -8.99
C ILE A 32 -5.89 3.84 -8.06
N PHE A 33 -4.86 4.58 -8.45
CA PHE A 33 -4.58 5.89 -7.85
C PHE A 33 -5.49 6.92 -8.53
N LEU A 34 -6.46 7.46 -7.78
CA LEU A 34 -7.43 8.41 -8.28
C LEU A 34 -7.05 9.84 -7.86
N CYS A 35 -6.66 10.65 -8.84
CA CYS A 35 -6.19 12.03 -8.69
C CYS A 35 -7.23 13.04 -9.21
N GLY A 36 -7.24 14.24 -8.62
CA GLY A 36 -8.14 15.33 -9.02
C GLY A 36 -8.32 16.39 -7.93
N ALA A 37 -9.48 17.03 -7.86
CA ALA A 37 -9.79 17.95 -6.76
C ALA A 37 -10.03 17.21 -5.42
N ASP A 38 -10.41 17.96 -4.40
CA ASP A 38 -10.78 17.39 -3.11
C ASP A 38 -11.88 16.32 -3.27
N ILE A 39 -11.60 15.12 -2.78
CA ILE A 39 -12.53 13.98 -2.84
C ILE A 39 -13.80 14.23 -2.02
N LYS A 40 -13.83 15.21 -1.12
CA LYS A 40 -15.03 15.57 -0.34
C LYS A 40 -16.00 16.46 -1.09
N ASP A 41 -15.55 17.15 -2.15
CA ASP A 41 -16.40 18.02 -2.95
C ASP A 41 -17.16 17.21 -4.02
N LYS A 42 -18.46 17.04 -3.80
CA LYS A 42 -19.35 16.25 -4.67
C LYS A 42 -19.53 16.85 -6.06
N THR A 43 -19.23 18.13 -6.23
CA THR A 43 -19.36 18.81 -7.52
C THR A 43 -18.22 18.45 -8.48
N GLN A 44 -17.08 18.01 -7.94
CA GLN A 44 -15.87 17.74 -8.70
C GLN A 44 -15.91 16.39 -9.41
N GLY A 45 -15.16 16.29 -10.51
CA GLY A 45 -15.04 15.09 -11.30
C GLY A 45 -14.43 13.93 -10.51
N ARG A 46 -13.43 14.16 -9.65
CA ARG A 46 -12.79 13.08 -8.84
C ARG A 46 -13.81 12.36 -7.95
N PHE A 47 -14.70 13.09 -7.29
CA PHE A 47 -15.78 12.49 -6.49
C PHE A 47 -16.75 11.69 -7.36
N LYS A 48 -17.18 12.27 -8.48
CA LYS A 48 -18.09 11.60 -9.43
C LYS A 48 -17.47 10.32 -10.00
N MET A 49 -16.16 10.35 -10.31
CA MET A 49 -15.39 9.20 -10.76
C MET A 49 -15.31 8.12 -9.68
N ALA A 50 -14.99 8.49 -8.44
CA ALA A 50 -14.95 7.55 -7.32
C ALA A 50 -16.31 6.88 -7.10
N SER A 51 -17.39 7.64 -7.21
CA SER A 51 -18.77 7.14 -7.10
C SER A 51 -19.08 6.13 -8.22
N LEU A 52 -18.70 6.45 -9.45
CA LEU A 52 -18.86 5.56 -10.61
C LEU A 52 -18.14 4.20 -10.41
N PHE A 53 -16.91 4.22 -9.88
CA PHE A 53 -16.19 2.99 -9.56
C PHE A 53 -16.88 2.18 -8.46
N LYS A 54 -17.35 2.84 -7.40
CA LYS A 54 -18.05 2.20 -6.27
C LYS A 54 -19.35 1.52 -6.72
N GLU A 55 -20.14 2.18 -7.56
CA GLU A 55 -21.38 1.64 -8.14
C GLU A 55 -21.15 0.37 -8.99
N ASN A 56 -19.96 0.24 -9.59
CA ASN A 56 -19.62 -0.89 -10.46
C ASN A 56 -18.76 -1.96 -9.76
N GLN A 57 -18.62 -1.89 -8.43
CA GLN A 57 -17.73 -2.78 -7.68
C GLN A 57 -18.20 -4.24 -7.61
N SER A 58 -19.50 -4.48 -7.84
CA SER A 58 -20.07 -5.83 -7.97
C SER A 58 -19.66 -6.54 -9.27
N ARG A 59 -19.28 -5.78 -10.30
CA ARG A 59 -18.87 -6.31 -11.61
C ARG A 59 -17.37 -6.61 -11.65
N ILE A 60 -16.57 -5.69 -11.11
CA ILE A 60 -15.11 -5.75 -11.14
C ILE A 60 -14.58 -5.21 -9.81
N GLN A 61 -13.67 -5.96 -9.18
CA GLN A 61 -13.09 -5.56 -7.92
C GLN A 61 -12.01 -4.49 -8.13
N TYR A 62 -12.30 -3.26 -7.68
CA TYR A 62 -11.35 -2.16 -7.62
C TYR A 62 -10.94 -1.85 -6.18
N GLU A 63 -9.76 -1.26 -6.05
CA GLU A 63 -9.34 -0.52 -4.86
C GLU A 63 -8.94 0.89 -5.30
N LEU A 64 -9.67 1.90 -4.82
CA LEU A 64 -9.31 3.30 -5.06
C LEU A 64 -8.38 3.77 -3.95
N LEU A 65 -7.27 4.38 -4.34
CA LEU A 65 -6.24 4.86 -3.42
C LEU A 65 -6.04 6.36 -3.54
N TYR A 66 -5.81 6.97 -2.38
CA TYR A 66 -5.76 8.40 -2.18
C TYR A 66 -4.51 8.75 -1.34
N PRO A 67 -3.58 9.58 -1.84
CA PRO A 67 -2.33 9.92 -1.15
C PRO A 67 -2.55 10.40 0.27
N GLU A 68 -3.57 11.22 0.48
CA GLU A 68 -3.99 11.71 1.78
C GLU A 68 -4.14 10.53 2.76
N SER A 69 -4.94 9.52 2.42
CA SER A 69 -5.16 8.38 3.31
C SER A 69 -3.95 7.45 3.55
N LEU A 70 -2.93 7.50 2.69
CA LEU A 70 -1.73 6.66 2.83
C LEU A 70 -0.57 7.37 3.51
N PHE A 71 -0.51 8.69 3.39
CA PHE A 71 0.67 9.47 3.75
C PHE A 71 0.36 10.64 4.69
N ASP A 72 -0.87 10.82 5.18
CA ASP A 72 -1.26 11.92 6.08
C ASP A 72 -0.21 12.22 7.18
N ASP A 73 0.26 11.22 7.93
CA ASP A 73 1.27 11.41 8.98
C ASP A 73 2.66 11.83 8.45
N LEU A 74 3.03 11.35 7.25
CA LEU A 74 4.26 11.74 6.57
C LEU A 74 4.19 13.17 6.03
N LEU A 75 2.96 13.67 5.80
CA LEU A 75 2.68 15.03 5.34
C LEU A 75 2.50 16.02 6.49
N ALA A 76 2.04 15.57 7.65
CA ALA A 76 1.80 16.40 8.84
C ALA A 76 3.07 16.75 9.65
N GLY A 77 4.21 16.10 9.37
CA GLY A 77 5.49 16.37 10.04
C GLY A 77 6.27 17.54 9.44
N GLN A 78 7.45 17.84 10.01
CA GLN A 78 8.48 18.68 9.38
C GLN A 78 8.94 17.98 8.10
N GLY A 79 8.26 18.24 6.97
CA GLY A 79 8.30 17.49 5.71
C GLY A 79 9.71 17.17 5.20
N GLN A 80 10.29 16.07 5.66
CA GLN A 80 11.61 15.61 5.20
C GLN A 80 11.56 15.06 3.77
N ARG A 81 10.37 14.82 3.21
CA ARG A 81 10.19 14.22 1.88
C ARG A 81 9.22 15.04 1.05
N SER A 82 9.58 15.25 -0.22
CA SER A 82 8.72 15.92 -1.19
C SER A 82 7.42 15.12 -1.38
N LEU A 83 6.28 15.82 -1.36
CA LEU A 83 4.96 15.29 -1.74
C LEU A 83 5.03 14.49 -3.05
N LEU A 84 5.75 15.04 -4.03
CA LEU A 84 5.92 14.42 -5.34
C LEU A 84 6.67 13.07 -5.26
N ALA A 85 7.61 12.91 -4.32
CA ALA A 85 8.31 11.65 -4.14
C ALA A 85 7.37 10.56 -3.58
N LEU A 86 6.50 10.91 -2.63
CA LEU A 86 5.50 9.99 -2.06
C LEU A 86 4.45 9.61 -3.11
N GLU A 87 3.98 10.58 -3.88
CA GLU A 87 3.04 10.34 -4.99
C GLU A 87 3.66 9.44 -6.07
N ASN A 88 4.92 9.64 -6.43
CA ASN A 88 5.62 8.77 -7.38
C ASN A 88 5.72 7.31 -6.86
N ILE A 89 5.96 7.12 -5.56
CA ILE A 89 5.98 5.80 -4.92
C ILE A 89 4.60 5.13 -5.03
N LEU A 90 3.53 5.86 -4.70
CA LEU A 90 2.17 5.34 -4.80
C LEU A 90 1.79 5.04 -6.26
N ALA A 91 2.04 5.98 -7.18
CA ALA A 91 1.80 5.85 -8.60
C ALA A 91 2.53 4.64 -9.22
N SER A 92 3.74 4.35 -8.75
CA SER A 92 4.51 3.17 -9.17
C SER A 92 3.92 1.87 -8.62
N SER A 93 3.25 1.92 -7.47
CA SER A 93 2.72 0.76 -6.74
C SER A 93 1.30 0.34 -7.15
N VAL A 94 0.58 1.21 -7.88
CA VAL A 94 -0.77 0.93 -8.41
C VAL A 94 -0.75 0.42 -9.84
N ASP A 95 -1.86 -0.20 -10.24
CA ASP A 95 -2.01 -0.73 -11.59
C ASP A 95 -2.24 0.38 -12.63
N ALA A 96 -3.03 1.39 -12.28
CA ALA A 96 -3.31 2.53 -13.14
C ALA A 96 -3.49 3.81 -12.33
N ILE A 97 -3.22 4.93 -12.97
CA ILE A 97 -3.46 6.28 -12.45
C ILE A 97 -4.61 6.85 -13.26
N VAL A 98 -5.70 7.23 -12.60
CA VAL A 98 -6.81 7.96 -13.22
C VAL A 98 -6.77 9.38 -12.69
N LEU A 99 -6.49 10.34 -13.57
CA LEU A 99 -6.27 11.73 -13.19
C LEU A 99 -7.25 12.65 -13.89
N LEU A 100 -7.96 13.45 -13.10
CA LEU A 100 -8.85 14.51 -13.58
C LEU A 100 -8.19 15.87 -13.32
N PRO A 101 -7.67 16.57 -14.34
CA PRO A 101 -7.02 17.86 -14.15
C PRO A 101 -8.09 18.94 -13.92
N GLU A 102 -8.37 19.23 -12.66
CA GLU A 102 -9.50 20.07 -12.23
C GLU A 102 -9.19 20.95 -11.00
N SER A 103 -7.95 20.92 -10.52
CA SER A 103 -7.42 21.69 -9.40
C SER A 103 -5.95 22.04 -9.64
N PRO A 104 -5.38 23.09 -9.01
CA PRO A 104 -3.96 23.42 -9.15
C PRO A 104 -3.03 22.23 -8.88
N GLY A 105 -3.33 21.44 -7.85
CA GLY A 105 -2.58 20.21 -7.53
C GLY A 105 -2.64 19.17 -8.65
N SER A 106 -3.83 18.87 -9.16
CA SER A 106 -3.98 17.88 -10.24
C SER A 106 -3.36 18.31 -11.58
N PHE A 107 -3.25 19.61 -11.85
CA PHE A 107 -2.47 20.09 -12.98
C PHE A 107 -0.96 19.86 -12.79
N ALA A 108 -0.44 20.05 -11.57
CA ALA A 108 0.94 19.76 -11.23
C ALA A 108 1.25 18.26 -11.31
N GLU A 109 0.38 17.41 -10.73
CA GLU A 109 0.45 15.94 -10.82
C GLU A 109 0.46 15.48 -12.28
N LEU A 110 -0.43 16.02 -13.13
CA LEU A 110 -0.49 15.68 -14.55
C LEU A 110 0.82 16.00 -15.26
N GLY A 111 1.41 17.17 -14.99
CA GLY A 111 2.73 17.53 -15.49
C GLY A 111 3.79 16.53 -15.04
N ALA A 112 3.87 16.25 -13.75
CA ALA A 112 4.90 15.39 -13.18
C ALA A 112 4.79 13.93 -13.66
N PHE A 113 3.59 13.34 -13.65
CA PHE A 113 3.38 11.95 -14.06
C PHE A 113 3.51 11.75 -15.57
N SER A 114 3.10 12.73 -16.38
CA SER A 114 3.25 12.64 -17.85
C SER A 114 4.71 12.76 -18.30
N CYS A 115 5.54 13.51 -17.57
CA CYS A 115 6.97 13.62 -17.81
C CYS A 115 7.78 12.43 -17.28
N ASN A 116 7.20 11.59 -16.42
CA ASN A 116 7.87 10.42 -15.88
C ASN A 116 7.70 9.20 -16.83
N PRO A 117 8.78 8.68 -17.43
CA PRO A 117 8.70 7.57 -18.40
C PRO A 117 8.08 6.28 -17.84
N GLN A 118 8.21 6.05 -16.53
CA GLN A 118 7.63 4.86 -15.87
C GLN A 118 6.13 5.02 -15.61
N LEU A 119 5.67 6.25 -15.35
CA LEU A 119 4.28 6.52 -14.95
C LEU A 119 3.38 6.87 -16.14
N VAL A 120 3.91 7.47 -17.20
CA VAL A 120 3.12 7.89 -18.36
C VAL A 120 2.35 6.72 -18.99
N ASN A 121 2.94 5.51 -18.98
CA ASN A 121 2.29 4.28 -19.46
C ASN A 121 1.14 3.80 -18.54
N LYS A 122 1.09 4.26 -17.29
CA LYS A 122 0.00 3.96 -16.35
C LYS A 122 -1.09 5.03 -16.31
N LEU A 123 -0.90 6.14 -17.03
CA LEU A 123 -1.72 7.33 -16.87
C LEU A 123 -2.93 7.37 -17.79
N ILE A 124 -4.12 7.47 -17.19
CA ILE A 124 -5.38 7.79 -17.83
C ILE A 124 -5.75 9.22 -17.43
N CYS A 125 -5.48 10.18 -18.31
CA CYS A 125 -5.90 11.57 -18.15
C CYS A 125 -7.35 11.70 -18.65
N VAL A 126 -8.25 12.04 -17.74
CA VAL A 126 -9.65 12.32 -18.02
C VAL A 126 -9.82 13.82 -18.11
N SER A 127 -9.59 14.38 -19.30
CA SER A 127 -9.59 15.82 -19.54
C SER A 127 -11.00 16.36 -19.78
N ASN A 128 -11.30 17.56 -19.28
CA ASN A 128 -12.59 18.19 -19.53
C ASN A 128 -12.77 18.49 -21.04
N GLN A 129 -13.86 17.97 -21.61
CA GLN A 129 -14.21 18.06 -23.04
C GLN A 129 -14.14 19.49 -23.59
N ARG A 130 -14.45 20.51 -22.77
CA ARG A 130 -14.42 21.93 -23.19
C ARG A 130 -13.04 22.39 -23.67
N TYR A 131 -11.97 21.71 -23.24
CA TYR A 131 -10.60 22.03 -23.59
C TYR A 131 -10.04 21.19 -24.73
N LYS A 132 -10.75 20.16 -25.21
CA LYS A 132 -10.24 19.17 -26.18
C LYS A 132 -9.56 19.79 -27.41
N ASN A 133 -10.14 20.85 -27.96
CA ASN A 133 -9.68 21.51 -29.20
C ASN A 133 -9.00 22.86 -28.94
N LYS A 134 -8.76 23.23 -27.68
CA LYS A 134 -8.13 24.51 -27.34
C LYS A 134 -6.61 24.43 -27.54
N ARG A 135 -6.02 25.50 -28.07
CA ARG A 135 -4.56 25.65 -28.06
C ARG A 135 -4.13 25.95 -26.63
N SER A 136 -3.56 24.97 -25.95
CA SER A 136 -3.19 25.08 -24.54
C SER A 136 -1.97 24.22 -24.21
N PHE A 137 -1.24 24.61 -23.16
CA PHE A 137 -0.12 23.82 -22.65
C PHE A 137 -0.56 22.41 -22.25
N LEU A 138 -1.77 22.26 -21.70
CA LEU A 138 -2.36 20.96 -21.38
C LEU A 138 -2.36 20.00 -22.58
N ASN A 139 -2.80 20.50 -23.74
CA ASN A 139 -2.95 19.70 -24.96
C ASN A 139 -1.64 19.43 -25.68
N TYR A 140 -0.74 20.42 -25.75
CA TYR A 140 0.52 20.31 -26.47
C TYR A 140 1.67 19.75 -25.63
N GLY A 141 1.58 19.82 -24.30
CA GLY A 141 2.52 19.24 -23.35
C GLY A 141 2.02 17.89 -22.81
N PRO A 142 1.49 17.80 -21.57
CA PRO A 142 1.18 16.53 -20.90
C PRO A 142 0.32 15.57 -21.72
N ASN A 143 -0.76 16.05 -22.35
CA ASN A 143 -1.64 15.18 -23.13
C ASN A 143 -0.94 14.60 -24.37
N ARG A 144 0.05 15.29 -24.93
CA ARG A 144 0.85 14.79 -26.06
C ARG A 144 1.77 13.66 -25.62
N LEU A 145 2.42 13.81 -24.46
CA LEU A 145 3.27 12.75 -23.87
C LEU A 145 2.45 11.49 -23.57
N ILE A 146 1.27 11.65 -22.96
CA ILE A 146 0.38 10.53 -22.65
C ILE A 146 -0.05 9.80 -23.93
N LYS A 147 -0.47 10.53 -24.97
CA LYS A 147 -0.89 9.94 -26.24
C LYS A 147 0.26 9.26 -27.00
N ALA A 148 1.49 9.70 -26.81
CA ALA A 148 2.67 9.12 -27.43
C ALA A 148 3.17 7.86 -26.69
N SER A 149 2.73 7.65 -25.44
CA SER A 149 3.07 6.45 -24.66
C SER A 149 2.36 5.19 -25.17
N ALA A 150 2.84 4.01 -24.79
CA ALA A 150 2.32 2.73 -25.29
C ALA A 150 0.88 2.44 -24.83
N THR A 151 0.59 2.77 -23.56
CA THR A 151 -0.68 2.44 -22.90
C THR A 151 -1.39 3.61 -22.27
N GLY A 152 -0.72 4.76 -22.07
CA GLY A 152 -1.35 5.95 -21.54
C GLY A 152 -2.52 6.41 -22.43
N LYS A 153 -3.52 7.02 -21.81
CA LYS A 153 -4.75 7.39 -22.50
C LYS A 153 -5.22 8.78 -22.08
N VAL A 154 -5.59 9.59 -23.07
CA VAL A 154 -6.37 10.81 -22.83
C VAL A 154 -7.81 10.57 -23.25
N ILE A 155 -8.73 10.70 -22.30
CA ILE A 155 -10.17 10.62 -22.51
C ILE A 155 -10.72 12.03 -22.31
N ASN A 156 -11.43 12.55 -23.31
CA ASN A 156 -12.10 13.84 -23.17
C ASN A 156 -13.56 13.58 -22.80
N LEU A 157 -14.01 14.11 -21.67
CA LEU A 157 -15.39 13.97 -21.23
C LEU A 157 -15.85 15.20 -20.45
N ASP A 158 -17.15 15.44 -20.45
CA ASP A 158 -17.77 16.40 -19.55
C ASP A 158 -18.01 15.68 -18.21
N TYR A 159 -17.45 16.21 -17.12
CA TYR A 159 -17.46 15.53 -15.82
C TYR A 159 -18.87 15.32 -15.28
N ASP A 160 -19.85 16.13 -15.69
CA ASP A 160 -21.25 15.92 -15.32
C ASP A 160 -21.84 14.63 -15.90
N LYS A 161 -21.26 14.12 -17.01
CA LYS A 161 -21.66 12.83 -17.58
C LYS A 161 -21.23 11.63 -16.74
N LEU A 162 -20.31 11.80 -15.79
CA LEU A 162 -19.94 10.73 -14.85
C LEU A 162 -21.13 10.34 -13.96
N SER A 163 -22.03 11.28 -13.68
CA SER A 163 -23.24 11.06 -12.89
C SER A 163 -24.50 10.83 -13.74
N CYS A 164 -24.38 10.88 -15.07
CA CYS A 164 -25.50 10.67 -15.98
C CYS A 164 -25.76 9.17 -16.18
N PRO A 165 -26.94 8.61 -15.82
CA PRO A 165 -27.22 7.18 -15.94
C PRO A 165 -27.09 6.61 -17.36
N LYS A 166 -27.32 7.45 -18.38
CA LYS A 166 -27.24 7.04 -19.80
C LYS A 166 -25.79 6.89 -20.29
N ASP A 167 -24.85 7.61 -19.68
CA ASP A 167 -23.45 7.68 -20.12
C ASP A 167 -22.49 6.93 -19.20
N SER A 168 -22.81 6.86 -17.90
CA SER A 168 -21.96 6.32 -16.84
C SER A 168 -21.43 4.91 -17.15
N ALA A 169 -22.30 4.01 -17.63
CA ALA A 169 -21.92 2.65 -18.00
C ALA A 169 -20.89 2.61 -19.14
N LYS A 170 -21.06 3.47 -20.16
CA LYS A 170 -20.13 3.56 -21.29
C LYS A 170 -18.79 4.15 -20.86
N ILE A 171 -18.82 5.20 -20.04
CA ILE A 171 -17.61 5.85 -19.51
C ILE A 171 -16.84 4.88 -18.62
N PHE A 172 -17.52 4.19 -17.71
CA PHE A 172 -16.89 3.19 -16.85
C PHE A 172 -16.23 2.08 -17.67
N ARG A 173 -16.92 1.55 -18.69
CA ARG A 173 -16.35 0.54 -19.59
C ARG A 173 -15.07 1.05 -20.27
N LEU A 174 -15.10 2.26 -20.82
CA LEU A 174 -13.93 2.86 -21.48
C LEU A 174 -12.73 2.98 -20.54
N ILE A 175 -12.94 3.41 -19.29
CA ILE A 175 -11.88 3.54 -18.29
C ILE A 175 -11.39 2.16 -17.85
N SER A 176 -12.30 1.24 -17.55
CA SER A 176 -12.00 -0.15 -17.17
C SER A 176 -11.18 -0.88 -18.24
N ASP A 177 -11.52 -0.70 -19.52
CA ASP A 177 -10.79 -1.29 -20.64
C ASP A 177 -9.37 -0.69 -20.74
N SER A 178 -9.23 0.61 -20.49
CA SER A 178 -7.93 1.28 -20.43
C SER A 178 -7.08 0.76 -19.25
N VAL A 179 -7.66 0.62 -18.06
CA VAL A 179 -7.00 0.02 -16.88
C VAL A 179 -6.55 -1.42 -17.19
N THR A 180 -7.41 -2.21 -17.85
CA THR A 180 -7.11 -3.59 -18.23
C THR A 180 -5.93 -3.65 -19.20
N LYS A 181 -5.89 -2.75 -20.20
CA LYS A 181 -4.77 -2.65 -21.14
C LYS A 181 -3.47 -2.32 -20.41
N ILE A 182 -3.50 -1.34 -19.51
CA ILE A 182 -2.34 -0.92 -18.73
C ILE A 182 -1.83 -2.09 -17.88
N GLN A 183 -2.70 -2.78 -17.12
CA GLN A 183 -2.32 -3.93 -16.30
C GLN A 183 -1.61 -5.02 -17.09
N LYS A 184 -2.10 -5.33 -18.29
CA LYS A 184 -1.52 -6.38 -19.13
C LYS A 184 -0.12 -6.03 -19.63
N GLN A 185 0.14 -4.76 -19.95
CA GLN A 185 1.43 -4.33 -20.53
C GLN A 185 2.41 -3.80 -19.48
N ASN A 186 1.93 -3.36 -18.33
CA ASN A 186 2.71 -2.79 -17.24
C ASN A 186 2.31 -3.44 -15.90
N PRO A 187 2.48 -4.78 -15.76
CA PRO A 187 2.04 -5.49 -14.57
C PRO A 187 2.78 -5.01 -13.32
N VAL A 188 2.05 -4.90 -12.21
CA VAL A 188 2.63 -4.54 -10.90
C VAL A 188 2.68 -5.76 -10.01
N LYS A 189 3.88 -6.05 -9.49
CA LYS A 189 4.08 -7.13 -8.52
C LYS A 189 3.40 -6.77 -7.19
N LYS A 190 2.30 -7.45 -6.85
CA LYS A 190 1.60 -7.36 -5.56
C LYS A 190 2.26 -8.30 -4.55
N SER A 191 3.47 -7.95 -4.13
CA SER A 191 4.25 -8.67 -3.12
C SER A 191 4.47 -7.82 -1.88
N VAL A 192 5.13 -8.36 -0.85
CA VAL A 192 5.42 -7.62 0.40
C VAL A 192 6.17 -6.31 0.16
N ALA A 193 6.94 -6.21 -0.93
CA ALA A 193 7.65 -4.99 -1.34
C ALA A 193 6.72 -3.89 -1.91
N ASN A 194 5.47 -4.23 -2.24
CA ASN A 194 4.48 -3.23 -2.64
C ASN A 194 3.99 -2.50 -1.38
N ILE A 195 4.10 -1.18 -1.36
CA ILE A 195 3.72 -0.35 -0.20
C ILE A 195 2.26 -0.56 0.25
N LEU A 196 1.37 -0.92 -0.69
CA LEU A 196 -0.03 -1.19 -0.40
C LEU A 196 -0.18 -2.47 0.43
N GLU A 197 0.70 -3.43 0.21
CA GLU A 197 0.72 -4.74 0.87
C GLU A 197 1.49 -4.76 2.19
N ALA A 198 2.29 -3.73 2.49
CA ALA A 198 3.13 -3.66 3.70
C ALA A 198 2.32 -3.85 4.99
N GLU A 199 1.08 -3.34 5.05
CA GLU A 199 0.15 -3.57 6.18
C GLU A 199 -0.15 -5.04 6.41
N ASN A 200 -0.29 -5.85 5.36
CA ASN A 200 -0.60 -7.28 5.46
C ASN A 200 0.58 -8.10 5.96
N PHE A 201 1.79 -7.55 5.93
CA PHE A 201 2.98 -8.12 6.58
C PHE A 201 3.16 -7.60 8.00
N ILE A 202 3.01 -6.29 8.22
CA ILE A 202 3.22 -5.65 9.52
C ILE A 202 2.18 -6.09 10.56
N LEU A 203 0.92 -6.28 10.17
CA LEU A 203 -0.14 -6.65 11.09
C LEU A 203 0.14 -8.00 11.81
N PRO A 204 0.50 -9.09 11.10
CA PRO A 204 1.00 -10.30 11.74
C PRO A 204 2.20 -10.10 12.67
N CYS A 205 3.17 -9.26 12.29
CA CYS A 205 4.33 -8.98 13.16
C CYS A 205 3.89 -8.41 14.50
N ILE A 206 2.95 -7.45 14.51
CA ILE A 206 2.42 -6.84 15.74
C ILE A 206 1.69 -7.88 16.59
N TYR A 207 0.86 -8.73 15.97
CA TYR A 207 0.12 -9.79 16.67
C TYR A 207 1.00 -10.85 17.34
N LEU A 208 2.05 -11.27 16.62
CA LEU A 208 2.86 -12.41 17.04
C LEU A 208 3.93 -12.02 18.05
N ILE A 209 4.43 -10.79 17.96
CA ILE A 209 5.57 -10.34 18.77
C ILE A 209 5.10 -9.57 20.01
N GLU A 210 3.98 -8.86 19.95
CA GLU A 210 3.46 -7.96 21.00
C GLU A 210 4.44 -6.85 21.40
N ASN A 211 3.96 -5.62 21.55
CA ASN A 211 4.78 -4.47 21.98
C ASN A 211 6.05 -4.24 21.15
N ILE A 212 5.98 -4.57 19.85
CA ILE A 212 7.11 -4.40 18.93
C ILE A 212 7.31 -2.92 18.59
N ASP A 213 8.55 -2.44 18.62
CA ASP A 213 8.86 -1.04 18.31
C ASP A 213 8.99 -0.77 16.80
N PHE A 214 8.97 0.52 16.45
CA PHE A 214 9.07 0.97 15.06
C PHE A 214 10.36 0.49 14.38
N SER A 215 11.49 0.53 15.08
CA SER A 215 12.80 0.14 14.54
C SER A 215 12.82 -1.34 14.14
N SER A 216 12.25 -2.19 15.00
CA SER A 216 12.13 -3.63 14.77
C SER A 216 11.19 -3.92 13.61
N LEU A 217 10.01 -3.27 13.56
CA LEU A 217 9.08 -3.40 12.43
C LEU A 217 9.69 -2.96 11.09
N ARG A 218 10.41 -1.85 11.08
CA ARG A 218 11.14 -1.36 9.91
C ARG A 218 12.19 -2.37 9.46
N THR A 219 12.93 -2.96 10.41
CA THR A 219 13.95 -3.96 10.12
C THR A 219 13.34 -5.25 9.56
N LEU A 220 12.24 -5.73 10.15
CA LEU A 220 11.50 -6.89 9.65
C LEU A 220 11.02 -6.67 8.20
N LEU A 221 10.42 -5.49 7.94
CA LEU A 221 9.95 -5.16 6.60
C LEU A 221 11.12 -5.06 5.62
N LYS A 222 12.23 -4.39 5.99
CA LYS A 222 13.44 -4.28 5.17
C LYS A 222 13.98 -5.65 4.76
N ILE A 223 14.07 -6.58 5.71
CA ILE A 223 14.51 -7.96 5.44
C ILE A 223 13.52 -8.66 4.50
N ALA A 224 12.22 -8.52 4.75
CA ALA A 224 11.20 -9.17 3.94
C ALA A 224 11.11 -8.62 2.52
N THR A 225 11.42 -7.35 2.29
CA THR A 225 11.27 -6.68 1.00
C THR A 225 12.57 -6.52 0.21
N GLU A 226 13.73 -6.66 0.87
CA GLU A 226 15.05 -6.34 0.31
C GLU A 226 15.16 -4.89 -0.20
N GLN A 227 14.30 -3.99 0.31
CA GLN A 227 14.30 -2.59 -0.06
C GLN A 227 15.32 -1.79 0.74
N ASP A 228 15.64 -0.60 0.25
CA ASP A 228 16.49 0.34 0.98
C ASP A 228 15.81 0.86 2.27
N ASP A 229 16.63 1.52 3.08
CA ASP A 229 16.24 2.09 4.37
C ASP A 229 15.16 3.16 4.28
N VAL A 230 15.14 3.88 3.16
CA VAL A 230 14.27 5.03 2.87
C VAL A 230 12.87 4.53 2.53
N MET A 231 12.76 3.51 1.68
CA MET A 231 11.52 2.84 1.29
C MET A 231 10.93 2.03 2.44
N SER A 232 11.77 1.31 3.19
CA SER A 232 11.31 0.54 4.36
C SER A 232 10.71 1.46 5.43
N ASP A 233 11.32 2.62 5.69
CA ASP A 233 10.77 3.63 6.61
C ASP A 233 9.41 4.17 6.15
N ILE A 234 9.25 4.53 4.86
CA ILE A 234 7.95 4.99 4.34
C ILE A 234 6.90 3.89 4.46
N ALA A 235 7.22 2.68 4.00
CA ALA A 235 6.25 1.60 3.94
C ALA A 235 5.80 1.19 5.35
N THR A 236 6.72 1.16 6.33
CA THR A 236 6.37 0.92 7.73
C THR A 236 5.49 2.03 8.30
N ARG A 237 5.83 3.31 8.08
CA ARG A 237 5.00 4.43 8.55
C ARG A 237 3.61 4.41 7.94
N SER A 238 3.53 4.30 6.62
CA SER A 238 2.25 4.25 5.89
C SER A 238 1.36 3.09 6.37
N ALA A 239 1.94 1.90 6.58
CA ALA A 239 1.20 0.76 7.11
C ALA A 239 0.67 1.01 8.52
N LEU A 240 1.51 1.56 9.42
CA LEU A 240 1.12 1.87 10.80
C LEU A 240 0.02 2.93 10.85
N THR A 241 0.16 4.04 10.12
CA THR A 241 -0.85 5.10 10.02
C THR A 241 -2.20 4.54 9.59
N ARG A 242 -2.23 3.66 8.57
CA ARG A 242 -3.47 3.02 8.10
C ARG A 242 -4.08 2.06 9.12
N LEU A 243 -3.26 1.29 9.82
CA LEU A 243 -3.74 0.39 10.87
C LEU A 243 -4.30 1.16 12.07
N GLN A 244 -3.67 2.29 12.42
CA GLN A 244 -4.11 3.17 13.50
C GLN A 244 -5.40 3.92 13.15
N SER A 245 -5.51 4.45 11.93
CA SER A 245 -6.73 5.15 11.48
C SER A 245 -7.96 4.24 11.45
N LYS A 246 -7.75 2.94 11.13
CA LYS A 246 -8.77 1.88 11.23
C LYS A 246 -9.00 1.36 12.65
N ARG A 247 -8.26 1.86 13.65
CA ARG A 247 -8.28 1.40 15.06
C ARG A 247 -7.97 -0.09 15.24
N ILE A 248 -7.17 -0.67 14.34
CA ILE A 248 -6.74 -2.08 14.39
C ILE A 248 -5.58 -2.27 15.36
N ILE A 249 -4.70 -1.26 15.43
CA ILE A 249 -3.57 -1.22 16.36
C ILE A 249 -3.60 0.07 17.17
N MET A 250 -2.86 0.08 18.27
CA MET A 250 -2.58 1.25 19.07
C MET A 250 -1.08 1.39 19.34
N LYS A 251 -0.64 2.63 19.54
CA LYS A 251 0.73 2.93 19.95
C LYS A 251 0.78 2.94 21.48
N THR A 252 1.69 2.18 22.06
CA THR A 252 1.97 2.13 23.50
C THR A 252 3.28 2.86 23.81
N THR A 253 3.67 2.93 25.08
CA THR A 253 4.95 3.51 25.50
C THR A 253 6.16 2.71 25.03
N ILE A 254 5.99 1.41 24.79
CA ILE A 254 7.07 0.46 24.46
C ILE A 254 7.04 -0.03 23.01
N GLY A 255 5.98 0.25 22.25
CA GLY A 255 5.87 -0.15 20.85
C GLY A 255 4.46 -0.02 20.30
N TYR A 256 4.06 -0.98 19.48
CA TYR A 256 2.72 -1.11 18.93
C TYR A 256 2.07 -2.38 19.44
N ASP A 257 0.78 -2.29 19.70
CA ASP A 257 -0.03 -3.42 20.16
C ASP A 257 -1.36 -3.48 19.42
N MET A 258 -1.99 -4.65 19.45
CA MET A 258 -3.26 -4.89 18.79
C MET A 258 -4.44 -4.41 19.65
N THR A 259 -5.46 -3.83 19.01
CA THR A 259 -6.73 -3.60 19.71
C THR A 259 -7.59 -4.86 19.66
N LYS A 260 -8.62 -4.94 20.51
CA LYS A 260 -9.61 -6.04 20.44
C LYS A 260 -10.26 -6.17 19.06
N SER A 261 -10.48 -5.05 18.36
CA SER A 261 -10.98 -5.05 16.97
C SER A 261 -9.94 -5.64 16.01
N GLY A 262 -8.66 -5.32 16.21
CA GLY A 262 -7.59 -5.88 15.41
C GLY A 262 -7.40 -7.38 15.60
N GLU A 263 -7.60 -7.91 16.80
CA GLU A 263 -7.54 -9.35 17.08
C GLU A 263 -8.63 -10.10 16.31
N LEU A 264 -9.86 -9.59 16.35
CA LEU A 264 -10.95 -10.16 15.55
C LEU A 264 -10.64 -10.09 14.05
N HIS A 265 -10.08 -8.97 13.60
CA HIS A 265 -9.72 -8.78 12.20
C HIS A 265 -8.62 -9.74 11.73
N ILE A 266 -7.57 -9.95 12.52
CA ILE A 266 -6.50 -10.87 12.14
C ILE A 266 -6.98 -12.32 12.13
N LEU A 267 -7.79 -12.73 13.11
CA LEU A 267 -8.37 -14.07 13.18
C LEU A 267 -9.39 -14.34 12.06
N SER A 268 -10.02 -13.29 11.52
CA SER A 268 -10.88 -13.41 10.33
C SER A 268 -10.09 -13.61 9.03
N LYS A 269 -8.82 -13.16 9.00
CA LYS A 269 -7.96 -13.19 7.81
C LYS A 269 -7.03 -14.40 7.76
N PHE A 270 -6.57 -14.87 8.91
CA PHE A 270 -5.61 -15.95 9.01
C PHE A 270 -6.18 -17.08 9.88
N THR A 271 -5.95 -18.33 9.49
CA THR A 271 -6.36 -19.49 10.29
C THR A 271 -5.62 -19.50 11.62
N SER A 272 -6.34 -19.63 12.73
CA SER A 272 -5.77 -19.66 14.09
C SER A 272 -4.60 -20.63 14.21
N HIS A 273 -4.75 -21.85 13.69
CA HIS A 273 -3.72 -22.89 13.72
C HIS A 273 -2.37 -22.43 13.12
N ARG A 274 -2.37 -21.72 11.98
CA ARG A 274 -1.13 -21.22 11.36
C ARG A 274 -0.47 -20.13 12.20
N LEU A 275 -1.27 -19.23 12.78
CA LEU A 275 -0.77 -18.18 13.66
C LEU A 275 -0.15 -18.79 14.92
N ASP A 276 -0.78 -19.81 15.50
CA ASP A 276 -0.30 -20.48 16.71
C ASP A 276 1.03 -21.23 16.47
N LEU A 277 1.14 -21.96 15.35
CA LEU A 277 2.39 -22.62 14.97
C LEU A 277 3.54 -21.62 14.79
N VAL A 278 3.29 -20.51 14.10
CA VAL A 278 4.30 -19.47 13.90
C VAL A 278 4.62 -18.75 15.21
N ARG A 279 3.65 -18.55 16.10
CA ARG A 279 3.89 -17.98 17.44
C ARG A 279 4.84 -18.85 18.26
N ILE A 280 4.66 -20.17 18.25
CA ILE A 280 5.57 -21.10 18.92
C ILE A 280 6.99 -21.01 18.34
N GLU A 281 7.12 -20.93 17.02
CA GLU A 281 8.42 -20.81 16.35
C GLU A 281 9.12 -19.49 16.69
N ILE A 282 8.39 -18.38 16.71
CA ILE A 282 8.91 -17.07 17.13
C ILE A 282 9.33 -17.10 18.60
N MET A 283 8.56 -17.75 19.48
CA MET A 283 8.96 -17.97 20.87
C MET A 283 10.27 -18.77 20.94
N ASN A 284 10.40 -19.84 20.17
CA ASN A 284 11.63 -20.63 20.12
C ASN A 284 12.84 -19.78 19.69
N PHE A 285 12.70 -18.92 18.68
CA PHE A 285 13.77 -17.99 18.28
C PHE A 285 14.20 -17.09 19.44
N GLN A 286 13.25 -16.59 20.24
CA GLN A 286 13.53 -15.75 21.41
C GLN A 286 14.36 -16.47 22.48
N TYR A 287 14.06 -17.74 22.73
CA TYR A 287 14.70 -18.51 23.80
C TYR A 287 16.00 -19.21 23.40
N ARG A 288 16.24 -19.46 22.09
CA ARG A 288 17.49 -20.08 21.60
C ARG A 288 18.77 -19.35 22.06
N GLY A 289 18.74 -18.02 22.19
CA GLY A 289 19.89 -17.23 22.66
C GLY A 289 20.07 -17.20 24.19
N LYS A 290 19.08 -17.70 24.95
CA LYS A 290 19.14 -17.77 26.44
C LYS A 290 19.56 -19.15 26.94
N SER A 291 19.62 -20.15 26.06
CA SER A 291 20.08 -21.49 26.35
C SER A 291 21.61 -21.57 26.39
N GLY A 292 22.25 -20.78 27.26
CA GLY A 292 23.58 -21.11 27.77
C GLY A 292 23.44 -22.22 28.80
N VAL A 293 23.03 -23.41 28.39
CA VAL A 293 23.02 -24.58 29.27
C VAL A 293 24.47 -25.04 29.37
N CYS A 294 25.14 -24.60 30.45
CA CYS A 294 26.38 -25.20 30.91
C CYS A 294 26.05 -26.67 31.25
N TYR A 295 26.50 -27.60 30.42
CA TYR A 295 26.58 -29.01 30.82
C TYR A 295 27.70 -29.12 31.85
N ASP A 296 27.44 -28.69 33.08
CA ASP A 296 28.25 -29.17 34.20
C ASP A 296 28.03 -30.67 34.28
N ARG A 297 29.13 -31.38 34.04
CA ARG A 297 29.22 -32.83 34.08
C ARG A 297 28.64 -33.34 35.39
N MET A 298 27.43 -33.91 35.35
CA MET A 298 27.02 -34.89 36.33
C MET A 298 27.81 -36.18 36.08
N SER A 299 29.08 -36.17 36.46
CA SER A 299 29.88 -37.37 36.62
C SER A 299 30.02 -37.68 38.10
N HIS A 300 29.44 -38.84 38.47
CA HIS A 300 29.60 -39.62 39.70
C HIS A 300 28.65 -39.32 40.87
N ALA A 301 27.54 -40.06 40.89
CA ALA A 301 26.98 -40.59 42.14
C ALA A 301 27.73 -41.89 42.51
N PRO A 302 28.14 -42.10 43.77
CA PRO A 302 28.77 -43.35 44.19
C PRO A 302 27.70 -44.43 44.38
N LEU A 303 27.92 -45.60 43.79
CA LEU A 303 27.14 -46.81 44.08
C LEU A 303 27.65 -47.39 45.42
N ALA A 304 26.75 -47.46 46.39
CA ALA A 304 26.92 -48.26 47.60
C ALA A 304 26.29 -49.64 47.38
N SER A 305 27.13 -50.67 47.46
CA SER A 305 26.85 -52.02 47.99
C SER A 305 28.14 -52.83 47.92
#